data_AF-A0A1E3X5H7-F1
#
_entry.id   AF-A0A1E3X5H7-F1
#
_cell.length_a   1.000
_cell.length_b   1.000
_cell.length_c   1.000
_cell.angle_alpha   90.00
_cell.angle_beta   90.00
_cell.angle_gamma   90.00
#
_symmetry.space_group_name_H-M   'P 1'
#
loop_
_entity.id
_entity.type
_entity.pdbx_description
1 polymer ?
#
loop_
_entity_poly.entity_id
_entity_poly.type
_entity_poly.pdbx_seq_one_letter_code
_entity_poly.pdbx_strand_id
1 'polypeptide(L)' 'MPKPDYKRAAIELSKILKDAEKRKGLPSKPSVTEQAIEDVTEESSETAYQFTDLDLTVIKNTTAEDDADEKNE' A
#
# COMPACT_ATOMS: atom_id res chain seq x y z
N MET A 1 34.59 -26.50 -20.55
CA MET A 1 34.20 -25.60 -19.45
C MET A 1 35.14 -25.84 -18.27
N PRO A 2 35.70 -24.78 -17.65
CA PRO A 2 36.47 -24.95 -16.44
C PRO A 2 35.57 -25.51 -15.32
N LYS A 3 36.14 -26.36 -14.46
CA LYS A 3 35.39 -26.89 -13.31
C LYS A 3 35.12 -25.75 -12.33
N PRO A 4 33.88 -25.57 -11.87
CA PRO A 4 33.56 -24.58 -10.84
C PRO A 4 34.27 -24.89 -9.52
N ASP A 5 34.70 -23.85 -8.83
CA ASP A 5 35.37 -23.95 -7.52
C ASP A 5 34.36 -23.87 -6.38
N TYR A 6 33.82 -25.04 -6.04
CA TYR A 6 32.83 -25.18 -4.97
C TYR A 6 33.38 -24.86 -3.57
N LYS A 7 34.69 -25.03 -3.34
CA LYS A 7 35.31 -24.73 -2.04
C LYS A 7 35.30 -23.23 -1.78
N ARG A 8 35.64 -22.45 -2.80
CA ARG A 8 35.59 -20.98 -2.74
C ARG A 8 34.15 -20.48 -2.59
N ALA A 9 33.21 -21.03 -3.36
CA ALA A 9 31.80 -20.65 -3.28
C ALA A 9 31.21 -20.85 -1.87
N ALA A 10 31.54 -21.95 -1.20
CA ALA A 10 31.08 -22.20 0.17
C ALA A 10 31.59 -21.16 1.18
N ILE A 11 32.84 -20.70 1.02
CA ILE A 11 33.44 -19.66 1.88
C ILE A 11 32.74 -18.31 1.65
N GLU A 12 32.53 -17.93 0.39
CA GLU A 12 31.87 -16.67 0.02
C GLU A 12 30.41 -16.64 0.49
N LEU A 13 29.66 -17.73 0.32
CA LEU A 13 28.29 -17.86 0.83
C LEU A 13 28.24 -17.75 2.36
N SER A 14 29.17 -18.40 3.06
CA SER A 14 29.25 -18.32 4.52
C SER A 14 29.48 -16.89 5.02
N LYS A 15 30.27 -16.10 4.29
CA LYS A 15 30.50 -14.67 4.60
C LYS A 15 29.22 -13.86 4.42
N ILE A 16 28.52 -14.04 3.30
CA ILE A 16 27.26 -13.35 3.00
C ILE A 16 26.20 -13.64 4.07
N LEU A 17 26.07 -14.91 4.49
CA LEU A 17 25.11 -15.31 5.52
C LEU A 17 25.42 -14.69 6.88
N LYS A 18 26.69 -14.67 7.31
CA LYS A 18 27.12 -13.99 8.54
C LYS A 18 26.82 -12.49 8.51
N ASP A 19 27.00 -11.84 7.35
CA ASP A 19 26.71 -10.42 7.19
C ASP A 19 25.20 -10.14 7.10
N ALA A 20 24.39 -11.09 6.62
CA ALA A 20 22.93 -11.02 6.66
C ALA A 20 22.38 -11.21 8.09
N GLU A 21 22.95 -12.13 8.86
CA GLU A 21 22.57 -12.37 10.26
C GLU A 21 22.79 -11.11 11.12
N LYS A 22 23.92 -10.42 10.95
CA LYS A 22 24.19 -9.14 11.61
C LYS A 22 23.17 -8.06 11.27
N ARG A 23 22.55 -8.11 10.09
CA ARG A 23 21.51 -7.15 9.65
C ARG A 23 20.12 -7.50 10.18
N LYS A 24 19.85 -8.77 10.49
CA LYS A 24 18.54 -9.25 10.97
C LYS A 24 18.14 -8.66 12.34
N GLY A 25 19.11 -8.17 13.11
CA GLY A 25 18.88 -7.52 14.41
C GLY A 25 18.87 -5.99 14.38
N LEU A 26 19.20 -5.35 13.25
CA LEU A 26 19.02 -3.91 13.12
C LEU A 26 17.62 -3.63 12.58
N PRO A 27 16.86 -2.69 13.16
CA PRO A 27 15.68 -2.17 12.48
C PRO A 27 16.15 -1.70 11.11
N SER A 28 15.59 -2.27 10.05
CA SER A 28 15.73 -1.72 8.71
C SER A 28 15.32 -0.26 8.86
N LYS A 29 16.26 0.67 8.69
CA LYS A 29 15.91 2.09 8.69
C LYS A 29 14.76 2.22 7.69
N PRO A 30 13.56 2.64 8.12
CA PRO A 30 12.53 2.94 7.15
C PRO A 30 13.17 3.95 6.19
N SER A 31 13.12 3.68 4.89
CA SER A 31 13.55 4.69 3.93
C SER A 31 12.75 5.93 4.26
N VAL A 32 13.43 7.07 4.35
CA VAL A 32 12.85 8.40 4.54
C VAL A 32 12.14 8.79 3.23
N THR A 33 11.18 7.98 2.83
CA THR A 33 10.02 8.37 2.06
C THR A 33 8.91 8.31 3.09
N GLU A 34 8.81 9.39 3.86
CA GLU A 34 7.78 9.69 4.84
C GLU A 34 6.40 9.87 4.16
N GLN A 35 6.01 8.92 3.33
CA GLN A 35 4.62 8.70 3.00
C GLN A 35 4.24 7.49 3.82
N ALA A 36 3.85 7.76 5.07
CA ALA A 36 2.94 6.87 5.78
C ALA A 36 1.89 6.41 4.77
N ILE A 37 1.56 5.12 4.78
CA ILE A 37 0.42 4.64 4.00
C ILE A 37 -0.80 5.35 4.60
N GLU A 38 -1.18 6.46 3.97
CA GLU A 38 -2.33 7.25 4.33
C GLU A 38 -3.55 6.44 3.91
N ASP A 39 -4.45 6.20 4.86
CA ASP A 39 -5.72 5.55 4.58
C ASP A 39 -6.61 6.58 3.88
N VAL A 40 -6.54 6.63 2.55
CA VAL A 40 -7.28 7.58 1.70
C VAL A 40 -8.79 7.26 1.64
N THR A 41 -9.28 6.42 2.55
CA THR A 41 -10.70 6.05 2.61
C THR A 41 -11.61 7.14 3.15
N GLU A 42 -11.08 8.13 3.89
CA GLU A 42 -11.91 9.16 4.52
C GLU A 42 -12.12 10.42 3.65
N GLU A 43 -11.19 10.77 2.75
CA GLU A 43 -11.26 12.04 2.00
C GLU A 43 -11.45 11.86 0.47
N SER A 44 -11.32 10.65 -0.07
CA SER A 44 -11.46 10.42 -1.52
C SER A 44 -12.71 9.62 -1.87
N SER A 45 -13.86 10.29 -1.89
CA SER A 45 -14.91 10.05 -2.90
C SER A 45 -16.09 10.99 -2.70
N GLU A 46 -15.83 12.29 -2.88
CA GLU A 46 -16.88 13.31 -2.95
C GLU A 46 -17.80 13.08 -4.17
N THR A 47 -17.34 12.38 -5.21
CA THR A 47 -18.13 12.08 -6.40
C THR A 47 -17.77 10.71 -7.00
N ALA A 48 -18.77 9.86 -7.17
CA ALA A 48 -18.68 8.59 -7.89
C ALA A 48 -19.28 8.72 -9.30
N TYR A 49 -18.64 8.09 -10.29
CA TYR A 49 -19.06 8.12 -11.69
C TYR A 49 -19.49 6.72 -12.14
N GLN A 50 -20.69 6.60 -12.72
CA GLN A 50 -21.22 5.36 -13.26
C GLN A 50 -21.59 5.53 -14.74
N PHE A 51 -20.99 4.73 -15.62
CA PHE A 51 -21.31 4.71 -17.05
C PHE A 51 -22.44 3.71 -17.33
N THR A 52 -23.37 4.10 -18.18
CA THR A 52 -24.38 3.23 -18.81
C THR A 52 -24.18 3.27 -20.32
N ASP A 53 -24.88 2.40 -21.06
CA ASP A 53 -24.78 2.35 -22.53
C ASP A 53 -25.19 3.68 -23.22
N LEU A 54 -25.93 4.52 -22.51
CA LEU A 54 -26.50 5.75 -23.06
C LEU A 54 -25.81 7.01 -22.51
N ASP A 55 -25.48 7.04 -21.21
CA ASP A 55 -25.02 8.26 -20.54
C ASP A 55 -24.08 7.99 -19.35
N LEU A 56 -23.39 9.06 -18.91
CA LEU A 56 -22.59 9.13 -17.69
C LEU A 56 -23.42 9.68 -16.52
N THR A 57 -23.59 8.87 -15.47
CA THR A 57 -24.26 9.28 -14.22
C THR A 57 -23.22 9.72 -13.19
N VAL A 58 -23.45 10.87 -12.56
CA VAL A 58 -22.58 11.46 -11.53
C VAL A 58 -23.29 11.43 -10.17
N ILE A 59 -22.73 10.71 -9.20
CA ILE A 59 -23.30 10.51 -7.87
C ILE A 59 -22.46 11.31 -6.87
N LYS A 60 -23.09 12.27 -6.19
CA LYS A 60 -22.43 13.08 -5.15
C LYS A 60 -22.94 12.64 -3.79
N ASN A 61 -22.03 12.33 -2.88
CA ASN A 61 -22.38 12.08 -1.49
C ASN A 61 -22.62 13.44 -0.83
N THR A 62 -23.87 13.90 -0.77
CA THR A 62 -24.23 15.00 0.13
C THR A 62 -24.18 14.44 1.54
N THR A 63 -23.29 14.95 2.38
CA THR A 63 -23.32 14.68 3.83
C THR A 63 -24.73 14.99 4.30
N ALA A 64 -25.49 13.96 4.65
CA ALA A 64 -26.85 14.10 5.12
C ALA A 64 -26.80 14.70 6.54
N GLU A 65 -26.83 16.03 6.60
CA GLU A 65 -27.17 16.78 7.80
C GLU A 65 -28.62 17.27 7.58
N ASP A 66 -29.54 16.61 8.29
CA ASP A 66 -30.90 17.00 8.67
C ASP A 66 -31.94 17.28 7.55
N ASP A 67 -33.20 16.84 7.61
CA ASP A 67 -34.14 16.87 8.72
C ASP A 67 -35.02 15.61 8.79
N ALA A 68 -35.14 15.06 9.99
CA ALA A 68 -36.36 14.40 10.41
C ALA A 68 -37.44 15.47 10.59
N ASP A 69 -38.36 15.64 9.63
CA ASP A 69 -39.62 16.30 9.95
C ASP A 69 -40.83 15.85 9.11
N GLU A 70 -41.92 15.68 9.85
CA GLU A 70 -43.34 15.58 9.48
C GLU A 70 -43.81 14.71 8.30
N LYS A 71 -44.36 13.55 8.66
CA LYS A 71 -45.59 13.02 8.03
C LYS A 71 -46.70 12.93 9.08
N ASN A 72 -47.33 14.07 9.36
CA ASN A 72 -48.73 14.14 9.80
C ASN A 72 -49.50 14.94 8.75
N GLU A 73 -50.15 14.25 7.81
CA GLU A 73 -51.50 14.58 7.32
C GLU A 73 -52.10 13.36 6.60
#